data_AF-A0A355IZK2-F1
#
_entry.id   AF-A0A355IZK2-F1
#
_cell.length_a   1.000
_cell.length_b   1.000
_cell.length_c   1.000
_cell.angle_alpha   90.00
_cell.angle_beta   90.00
_cell.angle_gamma   90.00
#
_symmetry.space_group_name_H-M   'P 1'
#
loop_
_entity.id
_entity.type
_entity.pdbx_description
1 polymer ?
#
loop_
_entity_poly.entity_id
_entity_poly.type
_entity_poly.pdbx_seq_one_letter_code
_entity_poly.pdbx_strand_id
1 'polypeptide(L)'
;MLKEIREALDKEIYLLIDDLYHIKKQNQPELLSFLHKISKNNGIWLKIGTVKFRSELYKVEERPIGVKLGDDVSEIDLDLTLEKMNTTKKFLERLASELLTECSTFKLSELINPNAFDRLIIGSGGVSRDFINLFRQSIINARERLNQNPNHPKGPRISVEDVNEASGEYGTFKKEEFNKDADDGTVRLNSIFSGIREFCLEKANSNCFLLQQDLDDPKIDELVDLKLIHKIDPRVTVSKRQGKVYRAMMLDLSEYAGSRTIRKLETIDFWKPNEKEKLRKVGLIYQPQ
;
A
#
# COMPACT_ATOMS: atom_id res chain seq x y z
N MET A 1 -23.73 -8.90 -30.64
CA MET A 1 -22.72 -9.73 -29.96
C MET A 1 -22.98 -9.96 -28.46
N LEU A 2 -22.69 -9.06 -27.52
CA LEU A 2 -22.85 -9.36 -26.06
C LEU A 2 -24.29 -9.71 -25.65
N LYS A 3 -25.28 -9.02 -26.23
CA LYS A 3 -26.70 -9.33 -26.01
C LYS A 3 -27.09 -10.71 -26.58
N GLU A 4 -26.60 -11.05 -27.78
CA GLU A 4 -26.83 -12.36 -28.41
C GLU A 4 -26.17 -13.49 -27.61
N ILE A 5 -24.96 -13.25 -27.06
CA ILE A 5 -24.27 -14.20 -26.18
C ILE A 5 -25.09 -14.43 -24.91
N ARG A 6 -25.61 -13.37 -24.28
CA ARG A 6 -26.47 -13.48 -23.11
C ARG A 6 -27.76 -14.25 -23.41
N GLU A 7 -28.43 -13.89 -24.51
CA GLU A 7 -29.69 -14.54 -24.94
C GLU A 7 -29.47 -16.01 -25.28
N ALA A 8 -28.31 -16.38 -25.83
CA ALA A 8 -27.95 -17.77 -26.09
C ALA A 8 -27.59 -18.56 -24.82
N LEU A 9 -27.01 -17.90 -23.81
CA LEU A 9 -26.55 -18.54 -22.57
C LEU A 9 -27.60 -18.56 -21.45
N ASP A 10 -28.63 -17.72 -21.55
CA ASP A 10 -29.65 -17.48 -20.51
C ASP A 10 -29.05 -17.25 -19.11
N LYS A 11 -27.94 -16.51 -19.05
CA LYS A 11 -27.17 -16.26 -17.83
C LYS A 11 -26.73 -14.81 -17.74
N GLU A 12 -26.58 -14.34 -16.50
CA GLU A 12 -25.91 -13.07 -16.22
C GLU A 12 -24.43 -13.14 -16.64
N ILE A 13 -23.92 -12.03 -17.18
CA ILE A 13 -22.53 -11.92 -17.59
C ILE A 13 -21.80 -10.98 -16.62
N TYR A 14 -20.68 -11.42 -16.07
CA TYR A 14 -19.80 -10.58 -15.27
C TYR A 14 -18.64 -10.09 -16.13
N LEU A 15 -18.57 -8.78 -16.36
CA LEU A 15 -17.44 -8.14 -17.03
C LEU A 15 -16.49 -7.59 -15.97
N LEU A 16 -15.33 -8.23 -15.86
CA LEU A 16 -14.26 -7.85 -14.96
C LEU A 16 -13.20 -7.11 -15.76
N ILE A 17 -12.87 -5.90 -15.31
CA ILE A 17 -11.80 -5.10 -15.89
C ILE A 17 -10.81 -4.86 -14.77
N ASP A 18 -9.62 -5.44 -14.91
CA ASP A 18 -8.54 -5.22 -13.96
C ASP A 18 -7.63 -4.08 -14.42
N ASP A 19 -6.94 -3.47 -13.46
CA ASP A 19 -5.92 -2.43 -13.66
C ASP A 19 -6.28 -1.30 -14.64
N LEU A 20 -7.48 -0.70 -14.50
CA LEU A 20 -7.92 0.45 -15.31
C LEU A 20 -6.89 1.60 -15.32
N TYR A 21 -6.14 1.77 -14.23
CA TYR A 21 -5.10 2.79 -14.07
C TYR A 21 -3.94 2.68 -15.07
N HIS A 22 -3.78 1.56 -15.79
CA HIS A 22 -2.80 1.45 -16.90
C HIS A 22 -3.24 2.21 -18.15
N ILE A 23 -4.51 2.55 -18.27
CA ILE A 23 -5.02 3.42 -19.34
C ILE A 23 -4.71 4.86 -18.95
N LYS A 24 -4.28 5.68 -19.92
CA LYS A 24 -4.03 7.12 -19.69
C LYS A 24 -5.25 7.76 -19.02
N LYS A 25 -5.04 8.49 -17.91
CA LYS A 25 -6.13 9.08 -17.09
C LYS A 25 -7.20 9.77 -17.94
N GLN A 26 -6.76 10.59 -18.90
CA GLN A 26 -7.64 11.33 -19.81
C GLN A 26 -8.59 10.44 -20.64
N ASN A 27 -8.23 9.18 -20.91
CA ASN A 27 -9.01 8.25 -21.73
C ASN A 27 -9.94 7.33 -20.90
N GLN A 28 -9.74 7.28 -19.58
CA GLN A 28 -10.48 6.37 -18.71
C GLN A 28 -11.99 6.71 -18.67
N PRO A 29 -12.42 7.99 -18.58
CA PRO A 29 -13.84 8.32 -18.59
C PRO A 29 -14.57 7.85 -19.87
N GLU A 30 -13.96 7.98 -21.07
CA GLU A 30 -14.63 7.53 -22.29
C GLU A 30 -14.85 6.02 -22.29
N LEU A 31 -13.82 5.25 -21.90
CA LEU A 31 -13.93 3.81 -21.79
C LEU A 31 -15.03 3.41 -20.80
N LEU A 32 -15.04 4.03 -19.62
CA LEU A 32 -16.05 3.76 -18.59
C LEU A 32 -17.46 4.09 -19.07
N SER A 33 -17.62 5.21 -19.79
CA SER A 33 -18.91 5.58 -20.40
C SER A 33 -19.37 4.53 -21.41
N PHE A 34 -18.47 4.03 -22.26
CA PHE A 34 -18.77 2.98 -23.21
C PHE A 34 -19.21 1.69 -22.51
N LEU A 35 -18.42 1.24 -21.52
CA LEU A 35 -18.68 0.02 -20.75
C LEU A 35 -19.99 0.09 -19.96
N HIS A 36 -20.29 1.25 -19.36
CA HIS A 36 -21.54 1.48 -18.66
C HIS A 36 -22.73 1.43 -19.63
N LYS A 37 -22.61 2.03 -20.82
CA LYS A 37 -23.67 2.01 -21.85
C LYS A 37 -23.98 0.59 -22.34
N ILE A 38 -22.95 -0.25 -22.54
CA ILE A 38 -23.17 -1.64 -22.98
C ILE A 38 -23.73 -2.53 -21.87
N SER A 39 -23.41 -2.25 -20.61
CA SER A 39 -23.85 -3.09 -19.49
C SER A 39 -25.27 -2.77 -19.00
N LYS A 40 -25.65 -1.48 -19.08
CA LYS A 40 -26.94 -0.98 -18.60
C LYS A 40 -28.11 -1.71 -19.26
N ASN A 41 -29.02 -2.21 -18.42
CA ASN A 41 -30.24 -2.92 -18.80
C ASN A 41 -30.03 -4.18 -19.67
N ASN A 42 -28.82 -4.73 -19.68
CA ASN A 42 -28.48 -5.90 -20.50
C ASN A 42 -28.09 -7.13 -19.67
N GLY A 43 -28.35 -7.17 -18.36
CA GLY A 43 -27.98 -8.31 -17.50
C GLY A 43 -26.47 -8.56 -17.43
N ILE A 44 -25.68 -7.50 -17.62
CA ILE A 44 -24.22 -7.52 -17.52
C ILE A 44 -23.83 -6.75 -16.27
N TRP A 45 -23.09 -7.41 -15.37
CA TRP A 45 -22.53 -6.81 -14.17
C TRP A 45 -21.09 -6.36 -14.44
N LEU A 46 -20.85 -5.06 -14.31
CA LEU A 46 -19.51 -4.47 -14.50
C LEU A 46 -18.79 -4.38 -13.16
N LYS A 47 -17.59 -4.95 -13.08
CA LYS A 47 -16.68 -4.85 -11.93
C LYS A 47 -15.33 -4.34 -12.42
N ILE A 48 -14.84 -3.27 -11.80
CA ILE A 48 -13.65 -2.56 -12.25
C ILE A 48 -12.66 -2.50 -11.09
N GLY A 49 -11.49 -3.10 -11.28
CA GLY A 49 -10.32 -2.97 -10.43
C GLY A 49 -9.51 -1.75 -10.86
N THR A 50 -9.23 -0.86 -9.92
CA THR A 50 -8.35 0.29 -10.20
C THR A 50 -7.74 0.89 -8.93
N VAL A 51 -6.81 1.82 -9.10
CA VAL A 51 -6.13 2.57 -8.05
C VAL A 51 -6.67 4.00 -8.01
N LYS A 52 -7.16 4.45 -6.85
CA LYS A 52 -8.02 5.63 -6.69
C LYS A 52 -7.43 6.91 -7.27
N PHE A 53 -6.26 7.33 -6.80
CA PHE A 53 -5.62 8.59 -7.24
C PHE A 53 -4.91 8.46 -8.59
N ARG A 54 -4.80 7.24 -9.11
CA ARG A 54 -4.34 6.97 -10.48
C ARG A 54 -5.48 6.87 -11.50
N SER A 55 -6.73 7.06 -11.07
CA SER A 55 -7.89 6.89 -11.93
C SER A 55 -8.77 8.12 -11.98
N GLU A 56 -9.33 8.37 -13.15
CA GLU A 56 -10.35 9.39 -13.39
C GLU A 56 -11.60 8.68 -13.92
N LEU A 57 -12.62 8.55 -13.06
CA LEU A 57 -13.82 7.81 -13.41
C LEU A 57 -14.86 8.65 -14.15
N TYR A 58 -14.81 9.96 -13.96
CA TYR A 58 -15.83 10.90 -14.39
C TYR A 58 -15.21 12.27 -14.66
N LYS A 59 -15.59 12.88 -15.78
CA LYS A 59 -15.14 14.20 -16.20
C LYS A 59 -16.32 15.07 -16.59
N VAL A 60 -16.27 16.33 -16.16
CA VAL A 60 -17.25 17.36 -16.57
C VAL A 60 -16.55 18.32 -17.52
N GLU A 61 -16.83 18.16 -18.81
CA GLU A 61 -16.50 19.14 -19.84
C GLU A 61 -17.81 19.78 -20.37
N GLU A 62 -17.97 19.88 -21.69
CA GLU A 62 -19.24 20.29 -22.32
C GLU A 62 -20.35 19.26 -22.10
N ARG A 63 -19.99 17.98 -21.95
CA ARG A 63 -20.91 16.90 -21.59
C ARG A 63 -20.28 16.01 -20.52
N PRO A 64 -21.07 15.52 -19.54
CA PRO A 64 -20.62 14.49 -18.60
C PRO A 64 -20.15 13.23 -19.32
N ILE A 65 -18.92 12.79 -19.02
CA ILE A 65 -18.35 11.55 -19.55
C ILE A 65 -17.84 10.71 -18.37
N GLY A 66 -18.02 9.39 -18.47
CA GLY A 66 -17.60 8.42 -17.47
C GLY A 66 -18.76 7.88 -16.64
N VAL A 67 -18.46 7.49 -15.40
CA VAL A 67 -19.40 6.95 -14.42
C VAL A 67 -19.23 7.67 -13.10
N LYS A 68 -20.33 8.19 -12.55
CA LYS A 68 -20.29 8.93 -11.30
C LYS A 68 -20.36 7.98 -10.10
N LEU A 69 -19.40 8.08 -9.20
CA LEU A 69 -19.39 7.36 -7.93
C LEU A 69 -20.63 7.73 -7.10
N GLY A 70 -21.28 6.72 -6.53
CA GLY A 70 -22.51 6.86 -5.73
C GLY A 70 -23.79 6.87 -6.56
N ASP A 71 -23.73 7.28 -7.83
CA ASP A 71 -24.90 7.33 -8.72
C ASP A 71 -24.89 6.14 -9.70
N ASP A 72 -23.84 6.02 -10.52
CA ASP A 72 -23.73 5.00 -11.57
C ASP A 72 -23.00 3.73 -11.09
N VAL A 73 -22.03 3.90 -10.18
CA VAL A 73 -21.15 2.85 -9.67
C VAL A 73 -20.90 3.01 -8.17
N SER A 74 -20.70 1.89 -7.48
CA SER A 74 -20.33 1.86 -6.05
C SER A 74 -18.87 1.44 -5.86
N GLU A 75 -18.17 2.12 -4.95
CA GLU A 75 -16.78 1.82 -4.59
C GLU A 75 -16.74 0.70 -3.52
N ILE A 76 -15.79 -0.23 -3.66
CA ILE A 76 -15.44 -1.18 -2.62
C ILE A 76 -13.94 -1.04 -2.40
N ASP A 77 -13.55 -0.52 -1.24
CA ASP A 77 -12.15 -0.43 -0.85
C ASP A 77 -11.66 -1.81 -0.37
N LEU A 78 -10.62 -2.32 -1.03
CA LEU A 78 -10.01 -3.61 -0.71
C LEU A 78 -8.78 -3.47 0.20
N ASP A 79 -8.28 -2.25 0.42
CA ASP A 79 -7.07 -2.02 1.18
C ASP A 79 -7.34 -2.08 2.69
N LEU A 80 -6.59 -2.97 3.36
CA LEU A 80 -6.47 -2.95 4.82
C LEU A 80 -5.26 -2.08 5.18
N THR A 81 -5.49 -0.80 5.42
CA THR A 81 -4.42 0.15 5.75
C THR A 81 -3.81 -0.12 7.13
N LEU A 82 -2.59 0.39 7.34
CA LEU A 82 -1.90 0.29 8.64
C LEU A 82 -2.61 1.08 9.76
N GLU A 83 -3.57 1.96 9.43
CA GLU A 83 -4.42 2.65 10.42
C GLU A 83 -5.21 1.69 11.30
N LYS A 84 -5.56 0.51 10.76
CA LYS A 84 -6.25 -0.57 11.48
C LYS A 84 -5.33 -1.77 11.72
N MET A 85 -4.07 -1.51 12.09
CA MET A 85 -3.02 -2.54 12.24
C MET A 85 -3.46 -3.83 12.93
N ASN A 86 -4.20 -3.77 14.05
CA ASN A 86 -4.65 -4.98 14.75
C ASN A 86 -5.62 -5.83 13.92
N THR A 87 -6.52 -5.20 13.17
CA THR A 87 -7.46 -5.88 12.27
C THR A 87 -6.70 -6.46 11.09
N THR A 88 -5.82 -5.66 10.49
CA THR A 88 -4.95 -6.06 9.37
C THR A 88 -4.07 -7.25 9.75
N LYS A 89 -3.45 -7.22 10.93
CA LYS A 89 -2.65 -8.32 11.49
C LYS A 89 -3.45 -9.61 11.58
N LYS A 90 -4.61 -9.59 12.23
CA LYS A 90 -5.46 -10.79 12.37
C LYS A 90 -5.88 -11.36 11.01
N PHE A 91 -6.20 -10.49 10.05
CA PHE A 91 -6.56 -10.91 8.71
C PHE A 91 -5.38 -11.58 7.98
N LEU A 92 -4.20 -10.95 7.98
CA LEU A 92 -3.01 -11.49 7.33
C LEU A 92 -2.45 -12.74 8.04
N GLU A 93 -2.58 -12.84 9.36
CA GLU A 93 -2.26 -14.05 10.13
C GLU A 93 -3.16 -15.22 9.70
N ARG A 94 -4.47 -14.97 9.54
CA ARG A 94 -5.41 -15.98 9.06
C ARG A 94 -5.09 -16.39 7.63
N LEU A 95 -4.89 -15.43 6.74
CA LEU A 95 -4.52 -15.66 5.34
C LEU A 95 -3.23 -16.52 5.25
N ALA A 96 -2.18 -16.16 5.98
CA ALA A 96 -0.92 -16.90 5.98
C ALA A 96 -1.10 -18.33 6.52
N SER A 97 -1.91 -18.48 7.57
CA SER A 97 -2.17 -19.80 8.18
C SER A 97 -2.97 -20.71 7.25
N GLU A 98 -3.99 -20.19 6.57
CA GLU A 98 -4.78 -20.92 5.58
C GLU A 98 -3.91 -21.35 4.39
N LEU A 99 -3.10 -20.45 3.84
CA LEU A 99 -2.16 -20.78 2.76
C LEU A 99 -1.15 -21.87 3.16
N LEU A 100 -0.65 -21.82 4.40
CA LEU A 100 0.28 -22.82 4.91
C LEU A 100 -0.39 -24.19 5.10
N THR A 101 -1.65 -24.21 5.52
CA THR A 101 -2.41 -25.45 5.74
C THR A 101 -2.69 -26.18 4.42
N GLU A 102 -2.93 -25.44 3.34
CA GLU A 102 -3.08 -26.01 1.99
C GLU A 102 -1.77 -26.59 1.44
N CYS A 103 -0.62 -25.99 1.80
CA CYS A 103 0.67 -26.36 1.22
C CYS A 103 1.53 -27.29 2.09
N SER A 104 1.26 -27.38 3.40
CA SER A 104 2.16 -28.02 4.36
C SER A 104 1.47 -28.39 5.68
N THR A 105 2.20 -29.13 6.53
CA THR A 105 1.79 -29.41 7.91
C THR A 105 2.34 -28.42 8.93
N PHE A 106 3.12 -27.43 8.50
CA PHE A 106 3.77 -26.46 9.39
C PHE A 106 2.78 -25.44 9.92
N LYS A 107 2.97 -25.05 11.17
CA LYS A 107 2.30 -23.87 11.75
C LYS A 107 3.07 -22.61 11.41
N LEU A 108 2.36 -21.49 11.28
CA LEU A 108 2.99 -20.19 11.03
C LEU A 108 4.09 -19.84 12.06
N SER A 109 3.85 -20.15 13.35
CA SER A 109 4.82 -19.93 14.44
C SER A 109 6.13 -20.74 14.33
N GLU A 110 6.11 -21.83 13.56
CA GLU A 110 7.27 -22.68 13.28
C GLU A 110 8.08 -22.15 12.11
N LEU A 111 7.47 -21.36 11.22
CA LEU A 111 8.12 -20.81 10.04
C LEU A 111 8.69 -19.40 10.28
N ILE A 112 7.99 -18.56 11.04
CA ILE A 112 8.35 -17.15 11.22
C ILE A 112 8.30 -16.69 12.68
N ASN A 113 9.27 -15.86 13.08
CA ASN A 113 9.27 -15.23 14.40
C ASN A 113 8.20 -14.13 14.49
N PRO A 114 7.53 -13.92 15.65
CA PRO A 114 6.47 -12.91 15.78
C PRO A 114 6.89 -11.49 15.36
N ASN A 115 8.11 -11.06 15.72
CA ASN A 115 8.64 -9.75 15.31
C ASN A 115 8.88 -9.65 13.80
N ALA A 116 9.25 -10.75 13.14
CA ALA A 116 9.41 -10.80 11.69
C ALA A 116 8.04 -10.76 11.01
N PHE A 117 7.03 -11.39 11.61
CA PHE A 117 5.65 -11.30 11.12
C PHE A 117 5.10 -9.87 11.20
N ASP A 118 5.29 -9.17 12.32
CA ASP A 118 4.97 -7.75 12.42
C ASP A 118 5.67 -6.95 11.32
N ARG A 119 6.95 -7.26 11.07
CA ARG A 119 7.73 -6.60 10.02
C ARG A 119 7.19 -6.85 8.62
N LEU A 120 6.67 -8.05 8.33
CA LEU A 120 6.04 -8.37 7.04
C LEU A 120 4.77 -7.54 6.82
N ILE A 121 3.93 -7.39 7.84
CA ILE A 121 2.71 -6.56 7.73
C ILE A 121 3.10 -5.12 7.42
N ILE A 122 4.11 -4.60 8.11
CA ILE A 122 4.62 -3.24 7.88
C ILE A 122 5.22 -3.10 6.48
N GLY A 123 6.06 -4.04 6.04
CA GLY A 123 6.69 -4.01 4.73
C GLY A 123 5.75 -4.18 3.55
N SER A 124 4.57 -4.76 3.79
CA SER A 124 3.49 -4.88 2.80
C SER A 124 2.49 -3.73 2.84
N GLY A 125 2.62 -2.79 3.80
CA GLY A 125 1.62 -1.74 4.01
C GLY A 125 0.24 -2.26 4.42
N GLY A 126 0.13 -3.53 4.83
CA GLY A 126 -1.14 -4.20 5.10
C GLY A 126 -1.84 -4.80 3.87
N VAL A 127 -1.25 -4.69 2.68
CA VAL A 127 -1.83 -5.20 1.43
C VAL A 127 -1.54 -6.70 1.27
N SER A 128 -2.59 -7.49 1.02
CA SER A 128 -2.50 -8.96 0.92
C SER A 128 -1.53 -9.44 -0.17
N ARG A 129 -1.56 -8.80 -1.35
CA ARG A 129 -0.70 -9.16 -2.49
C ARG A 129 0.78 -8.95 -2.16
N ASP A 130 1.12 -7.76 -1.66
CA ASP A 130 2.48 -7.41 -1.24
C ASP A 130 2.92 -8.30 -0.08
N PHE A 131 2.03 -8.59 0.87
CA PHE A 131 2.32 -9.49 1.99
C PHE A 131 2.70 -10.90 1.51
N ILE A 132 1.94 -11.50 0.59
CA ILE A 132 2.25 -12.84 0.05
C ILE A 132 3.59 -12.82 -0.70
N ASN A 133 3.82 -11.80 -1.53
CA ASN A 133 5.09 -11.66 -2.26
C ASN A 133 6.28 -11.51 -1.32
N LEU A 134 6.16 -10.62 -0.33
CA LEU A 134 7.21 -10.36 0.65
C LEU A 134 7.46 -11.57 1.54
N PHE A 135 6.40 -12.29 1.92
CA PHE A 135 6.51 -13.54 2.68
C PHE A 135 7.24 -14.62 1.88
N ARG A 136 6.91 -14.78 0.58
CA ARG A 136 7.61 -15.68 -0.32
C ARG A 136 9.10 -15.36 -0.41
N GLN A 137 9.46 -14.10 -0.62
CA GLN A 137 10.86 -13.69 -0.67
C GLN A 137 11.57 -13.90 0.68
N SER A 138 10.90 -13.59 1.79
CA SER A 138 11.47 -13.82 3.13
C SER A 138 11.75 -15.31 3.41
N ILE A 139 10.94 -16.24 2.85
CA ILE A 139 11.21 -17.68 2.90
C ILE A 139 12.49 -18.02 2.11
N ILE A 140 12.66 -17.43 0.92
CA ILE A 140 13.84 -17.64 0.07
C ILE A 140 15.10 -17.15 0.80
N ASN A 141 15.09 -15.92 1.30
CA ASN A 141 16.24 -15.33 2.02
C ASN A 141 16.60 -16.16 3.27
N ALA A 142 15.61 -16.60 4.03
CA ALA A 142 15.85 -17.47 5.19
C ALA A 142 16.50 -18.81 4.78
N ARG A 143 16.10 -19.40 3.65
CA ARG A 143 16.72 -20.63 3.12
C ARG A 143 18.16 -20.39 2.67
N GLU A 144 18.42 -19.31 1.95
CA GLU A 144 19.77 -18.96 1.51
C GLU A 144 20.71 -18.73 2.69
N ARG A 145 20.25 -18.00 3.70
CA ARG A 145 20.97 -17.80 4.97
C ARG A 145 21.36 -19.12 5.64
N LEU A 146 20.44 -20.09 5.67
CA LEU A 146 20.70 -21.41 6.25
C LEU A 146 21.61 -22.28 5.38
N ASN A 147 21.54 -22.16 4.05
CA ASN A 147 22.45 -22.85 3.15
C ASN A 147 23.89 -22.33 3.32
N GLN A 148 24.07 -21.03 3.52
CA GLN A 148 25.38 -20.42 3.79
C GLN A 148 25.90 -20.74 5.20
N ASN A 149 25.02 -20.74 6.20
CA ASN A 149 25.36 -21.07 7.58
C ASN A 149 24.23 -21.90 8.24
N PRO A 150 24.33 -23.24 8.25
CA PRO A 150 23.30 -24.11 8.83
C PRO A 150 23.05 -23.86 10.31
N ASN A 151 24.06 -23.38 11.04
CA ASN A 151 23.99 -23.07 12.47
C ASN A 151 23.84 -21.56 12.74
N HIS A 152 23.17 -20.84 11.83
CA HIS A 152 22.99 -19.39 11.96
C HIS A 152 22.36 -19.03 13.32
N PRO A 153 22.88 -18.04 14.08
CA PRO A 153 22.39 -17.71 15.42
C PRO A 153 20.90 -17.30 15.51
N LYS A 154 20.30 -16.89 14.39
CA LYS A 154 18.87 -16.54 14.29
C LYS A 154 17.96 -17.77 14.19
N GLY A 155 18.54 -18.96 14.03
CA GLY A 155 17.82 -20.21 13.89
C GLY A 155 17.19 -20.42 12.50
N PRO A 156 16.37 -21.47 12.36
CA PRO A 156 15.78 -21.88 11.08
C PRO A 156 14.58 -21.05 10.65
N ARG A 157 14.00 -20.26 11.57
CA ARG A 157 12.81 -19.43 11.30
C ARG A 157 13.17 -18.17 10.54
N ILE A 158 12.21 -17.66 9.78
CA ILE A 158 12.26 -16.34 9.16
C ILE A 158 12.42 -15.29 10.27
N SER A 159 13.46 -14.47 10.12
CA SER A 159 13.87 -13.42 11.04
C SER A 159 13.56 -12.04 10.46
N VAL A 160 13.66 -11.00 11.30
CA VAL A 160 13.45 -9.61 10.87
C VAL A 160 14.45 -9.19 9.79
N GLU A 161 15.65 -9.78 9.80
CA GLU A 161 16.69 -9.52 8.80
C GLU A 161 16.28 -10.02 7.42
N ASP A 162 15.81 -11.27 7.35
CA ASP A 162 15.32 -11.88 6.11
C ASP A 162 14.17 -11.04 5.49
N VAL A 163 13.27 -10.50 6.32
CA VAL A 163 12.17 -9.63 5.87
C VAL A 163 12.64 -8.26 5.41
N ASN A 164 13.59 -7.65 6.11
CA ASN A 164 14.12 -6.34 5.74
C ASN A 164 14.85 -6.40 4.40
N GLU A 165 15.64 -7.46 4.17
CA GLU A 165 16.32 -7.69 2.90
C GLU A 165 15.30 -7.84 1.75
N ALA A 166 14.32 -8.73 1.92
CA ALA A 166 13.22 -8.90 0.96
C ALA A 166 12.47 -7.58 0.69
N SER A 167 12.30 -6.74 1.70
CA SER A 167 11.62 -5.43 1.55
C SER A 167 12.46 -4.45 0.73
N GLY A 168 13.78 -4.42 0.94
CA GLY A 168 14.70 -3.56 0.19
C GLY A 168 14.75 -3.93 -1.29
N GLU A 169 14.82 -5.22 -1.60
CA GLU A 169 14.74 -5.74 -2.98
C GLU A 169 13.41 -5.39 -3.63
N TYR A 170 12.30 -5.63 -2.92
CA TYR A 170 10.96 -5.37 -3.41
C TYR A 170 10.71 -3.87 -3.68
N GLY A 171 11.23 -2.99 -2.85
CA GLY A 171 11.13 -1.54 -3.08
C GLY A 171 11.97 -1.05 -4.26
N THR A 172 13.09 -1.72 -4.57
CA THR A 172 13.89 -1.39 -5.77
C THR A 172 13.07 -1.65 -7.02
N PHE A 173 12.38 -2.80 -7.09
CA PHE A 173 11.47 -3.12 -8.19
C PHE A 173 10.32 -2.09 -8.31
N LYS A 174 9.68 -1.72 -7.19
CA LYS A 174 8.62 -0.69 -7.17
C LYS A 174 9.10 0.65 -7.74
N LYS A 175 10.32 1.07 -7.41
CA LYS A 175 10.91 2.32 -7.91
C LYS A 175 11.24 2.26 -9.40
N GLU A 176 11.73 1.12 -9.87
CA GLU A 176 11.99 0.94 -11.30
C GLU A 176 10.69 1.00 -12.12
N GLU A 177 9.60 0.41 -11.62
CA GLU A 177 8.27 0.56 -12.24
C GLU A 177 7.77 1.99 -12.18
N PHE A 178 7.94 2.67 -11.04
CA PHE A 178 7.57 4.07 -10.87
C PHE A 178 8.27 5.01 -11.84
N ASN A 179 9.55 4.78 -12.13
CA ASN A 179 10.35 5.63 -13.01
C ASN A 179 10.13 5.37 -14.51
N LYS A 180 9.45 4.28 -14.90
CA LYS A 180 9.21 3.96 -16.32
C LYS A 180 8.14 4.83 -16.98
N ASP A 181 7.26 5.46 -16.19
CA ASP A 181 6.20 6.37 -16.66
C ASP A 181 6.58 7.85 -16.44
N ALA A 182 7.69 8.29 -17.02
CA ALA A 182 8.20 9.66 -16.86
C ALA A 182 7.34 10.69 -17.63
N ASP A 183 6.24 11.12 -17.03
CA ASP A 183 5.51 12.35 -17.38
C ASP A 183 5.85 13.51 -16.41
N ASP A 184 5.38 14.72 -16.71
CA ASP A 184 5.59 15.91 -15.86
C ASP A 184 5.00 15.74 -14.44
N GLY A 185 3.95 14.93 -14.29
CA GLY A 185 3.34 14.57 -13.02
C GLY A 185 4.24 13.71 -12.15
N THR A 186 5.00 12.79 -12.76
CA THR A 186 6.00 11.91 -12.12
C THR A 186 7.20 12.70 -11.60
N VAL A 187 7.61 13.78 -12.27
CA VAL A 187 8.70 14.66 -11.79
C VAL A 187 8.34 15.33 -10.46
N ARG A 188 7.14 15.94 -10.39
CA ARG A 188 6.68 16.58 -9.14
C ARG A 188 6.48 15.54 -8.02
N LEU A 189 5.94 14.37 -8.35
CA LEU A 189 5.70 13.29 -7.39
C LEU A 189 7.03 12.77 -6.79
N ASN A 190 8.05 12.60 -7.64
CA ASN A 190 9.42 12.28 -7.22
C ASN A 190 10.03 13.34 -6.30
N SER A 191 9.82 14.62 -6.60
CA SER A 191 10.30 15.73 -5.78
C SER A 191 9.66 15.73 -4.38
N ILE A 192 8.34 15.56 -4.31
CA ILE A 192 7.61 15.45 -3.03
C ILE A 192 8.11 14.25 -2.23
N PHE A 193 8.22 13.08 -2.87
CA PHE A 193 8.70 11.88 -2.20
C PHE A 193 10.13 12.03 -1.69
N SER A 194 11.02 12.61 -2.50
CA SER A 194 12.40 12.90 -2.10
C SER A 194 12.47 13.81 -0.88
N GLY A 195 11.62 14.85 -0.84
CA GLY A 195 11.51 15.75 0.30
C GLY A 195 11.00 15.07 1.58
N ILE A 196 10.01 14.18 1.47
CA ILE A 196 9.52 13.37 2.60
C ILE A 196 10.63 12.44 3.09
N ARG A 197 11.35 11.78 2.17
CA ARG A 197 12.45 10.86 2.50
C ARG A 197 13.59 11.59 3.22
N GLU A 198 14.04 12.73 2.70
CA GLU A 198 15.06 13.58 3.35
C GLU A 198 14.59 14.02 4.75
N PHE A 199 13.33 14.47 4.86
CA PHE A 199 12.78 14.85 6.15
C PHE A 199 12.82 13.70 7.17
N CYS A 200 12.32 12.53 6.81
CA CYS A 200 12.29 11.36 7.70
C CYS A 200 13.70 10.90 8.09
N LEU A 201 14.61 10.78 7.12
CA LEU A 201 15.92 10.17 7.33
C LEU A 201 16.97 11.14 7.91
N GLU A 202 16.90 12.44 7.60
CA GLU A 202 17.94 13.40 7.94
C GLU A 202 17.51 14.43 8.99
N LYS A 203 16.26 14.91 8.93
CA LYS A 203 15.76 15.98 9.82
C LYS A 203 15.07 15.44 11.07
N ALA A 204 14.04 14.62 10.87
CA ALA A 204 13.26 14.01 11.94
C ALA A 204 13.98 12.81 12.57
N ASN A 205 14.88 12.17 11.82
CA ASN A 205 15.52 10.90 12.17
C ASN A 205 14.51 9.83 12.65
N SER A 206 13.39 9.73 11.95
CA SER A 206 12.30 8.80 12.28
C SER A 206 11.64 8.22 11.02
N ASN A 207 11.08 7.02 11.14
CA ASN A 207 10.29 6.39 10.07
C ASN A 207 8.89 7.01 9.90
N CYS A 208 8.44 7.82 10.85
CA CYS A 208 7.11 8.43 10.84
C CYS A 208 7.19 9.94 10.69
N PHE A 209 6.15 10.53 10.11
CA PHE A 209 5.99 11.98 9.99
C PHE A 209 4.52 12.38 10.15
N LEU A 210 4.29 13.65 10.40
CA LEU A 210 2.97 14.26 10.59
C LEU A 210 2.73 15.27 9.48
N LEU A 211 1.58 15.16 8.83
CA LEU A 211 1.13 16.12 7.82
C LEU A 211 -0.15 16.82 8.31
N GLN A 212 -0.18 18.14 8.22
CA GLN A 212 -1.34 18.92 8.67
C GLN A 212 -2.54 18.59 7.78
N GLN A 213 -3.73 18.35 8.36
CA GLN A 213 -4.90 17.87 7.60
C GLN A 213 -5.46 18.88 6.59
N ASP A 214 -5.18 20.17 6.77
CA ASP A 214 -5.56 21.24 5.84
C ASP A 214 -4.59 21.39 4.66
N LEU A 215 -3.45 20.71 4.68
CA LEU A 215 -2.53 20.59 3.56
C LEU A 215 -2.91 19.36 2.73
N ASP A 216 -3.93 19.54 1.89
CA ASP A 216 -4.42 18.52 0.96
C ASP A 216 -3.67 18.63 -0.37
N ASP A 217 -2.61 17.82 -0.54
CA ASP A 217 -1.97 17.61 -1.84
C ASP A 217 -2.31 16.18 -2.32
N PRO A 218 -3.15 16.03 -3.37
CA PRO A 218 -3.50 14.72 -3.93
C PRO A 218 -2.30 13.87 -4.32
N LYS A 219 -1.14 14.49 -4.60
CA LYS A 219 0.10 13.76 -4.89
C LYS A 219 0.62 12.98 -3.69
N ILE A 220 0.37 13.43 -2.46
CA ILE A 220 0.74 12.67 -1.26
C ILE A 220 -0.11 11.41 -1.16
N ASP A 221 -1.39 11.50 -1.49
CA ASP A 221 -2.26 10.33 -1.54
C ASP A 221 -1.92 9.41 -2.72
N GLU A 222 -1.42 9.95 -3.84
CA GLU A 222 -0.82 9.16 -4.92
C GLU A 222 0.44 8.38 -4.46
N LEU A 223 1.26 8.94 -3.57
CA LEU A 223 2.37 8.21 -2.93
C LEU A 223 1.89 7.07 -2.02
N VAL A 224 0.72 7.22 -1.39
CA VAL A 224 0.09 6.14 -0.61
C VAL A 224 -0.39 5.01 -1.52
N ASP A 225 -1.02 5.36 -2.64
CA ASP A 225 -1.45 4.40 -3.66
C ASP A 225 -0.26 3.61 -4.25
N LEU A 226 0.88 4.29 -4.46
CA LEU A 226 2.14 3.68 -4.89
C LEU A 226 2.87 2.90 -3.78
N LYS A 227 2.33 2.89 -2.56
CA LYS A 227 2.91 2.19 -1.40
C LYS A 227 4.33 2.65 -1.05
N LEU A 228 4.64 3.93 -1.32
CA LEU A 228 5.89 4.58 -0.95
C LEU A 228 5.83 5.20 0.46
N ILE A 229 4.61 5.49 0.91
CA ILE A 229 4.28 5.92 2.28
C ILE A 229 2.96 5.27 2.71
N HIS A 230 2.73 5.15 4.02
CA HIS A 230 1.57 4.49 4.59
C HIS A 230 0.86 5.39 5.60
N LYS A 231 -0.48 5.41 5.57
CA LYS A 231 -1.31 6.04 6.61
C LYS A 231 -1.29 5.18 7.86
N ILE A 232 -1.00 5.76 9.03
CA ILE A 232 -0.89 5.02 10.30
C ILE A 232 -1.83 5.52 11.40
N ASP A 233 -2.16 6.82 11.41
CA ASP A 233 -3.19 7.37 12.30
C ASP A 233 -3.86 8.56 11.61
N PRO A 234 -5.19 8.54 11.41
CA PRO A 234 -5.88 9.62 10.70
C PRO A 234 -5.87 10.92 11.49
N ARG A 235 -5.69 10.89 12.81
CA ARG A 235 -5.89 12.05 13.68
C ARG A 235 -4.92 12.09 14.87
N VAL A 236 -3.89 12.92 14.74
CA VAL A 236 -2.92 13.22 15.80
C VAL A 236 -2.93 14.70 16.14
N THR A 237 -2.94 15.00 17.44
CA THR A 237 -2.76 16.35 17.98
C THR A 237 -1.40 16.47 18.64
N VAL A 238 -0.71 17.58 18.39
CA VAL A 238 0.61 17.86 18.98
C VAL A 238 0.45 18.94 20.06
N SER A 239 0.89 18.64 21.29
CA SER A 239 0.67 19.50 22.47
C SER A 239 1.15 20.95 22.30
N LYS A 240 2.24 21.15 21.56
CA LYS A 240 2.83 22.47 21.28
C LYS A 240 2.23 23.21 20.07
N ARG A 241 1.21 22.65 19.39
CA ARG A 241 0.52 23.23 18.23
C ARG A 241 -0.99 23.12 18.44
N GLN A 242 -1.53 23.94 19.35
CA GLN A 242 -2.96 23.94 19.66
C GLN A 242 -3.81 24.30 18.42
N GLY A 243 -5.00 23.69 18.33
CA GLY A 243 -5.96 23.93 17.25
C GLY A 243 -5.63 23.25 15.92
N LYS A 244 -4.45 22.63 15.78
CA LYS A 244 -4.05 21.93 14.56
C LYS A 244 -4.18 20.41 14.71
N VAL A 245 -4.64 19.78 13.64
CA VAL A 245 -4.81 18.33 13.54
C VAL A 245 -3.94 17.82 12.41
N TYR A 246 -3.28 16.69 12.64
CA TYR A 246 -2.35 16.08 11.72
C TYR A 246 -2.79 14.65 11.38
N ARG A 247 -2.49 14.19 10.17
CA ARG A 247 -2.46 12.77 9.83
C ARG A 247 -1.04 12.25 10.06
N ALA A 248 -0.92 11.13 10.77
CA ALA A 248 0.35 10.45 10.93
C ALA A 248 0.56 9.47 9.77
N MET A 249 1.75 9.58 9.20
CA MET A 249 2.20 8.84 8.04
C MET A 249 3.50 8.13 8.39
N MET A 250 3.80 7.07 7.65
CA MET A 250 5.01 6.29 7.79
C MET A 250 5.68 6.13 6.42
N LEU A 251 7.00 6.27 6.36
CA LEU A 251 7.78 5.94 5.18
C LEU A 251 7.73 4.43 4.93
N ASP A 252 7.63 3.99 3.68
CA ASP A 252 7.67 2.56 3.37
C ASP A 252 8.94 1.89 3.90
N LEU A 253 8.80 0.64 4.34
CA LEU A 253 9.91 -0.11 4.91
C LEU A 253 11.12 -0.13 3.97
N SER A 254 10.91 -0.35 2.68
CA SER A 254 11.99 -0.48 1.71
C SER A 254 12.93 0.73 1.67
N GLU A 255 12.46 1.92 2.04
CA GLU A 255 13.26 3.15 2.05
C GLU A 255 14.32 3.21 3.13
N TYR A 256 14.10 2.48 4.22
CA TYR A 256 14.99 2.51 5.37
C TYR A 256 15.35 1.11 5.86
N ALA A 257 14.94 0.04 5.16
CA ALA A 257 15.21 -1.36 5.49
C ALA A 257 16.71 -1.72 5.49
N GLY A 258 17.55 -0.92 4.82
CA GLY A 258 18.99 -1.11 4.79
C GLY A 258 19.60 -1.12 6.20
N SER A 259 20.39 -2.16 6.50
CA SER A 259 20.94 -2.43 7.84
C SER A 259 21.70 -1.26 8.48
N ARG A 260 22.31 -0.38 7.67
CA ARG A 260 23.00 0.84 8.13
C ARG A 260 22.05 1.99 8.47
N THR A 261 20.95 2.13 7.75
CA THR A 261 19.97 3.21 7.93
C THR A 261 19.07 2.93 9.12
N ILE A 262 18.55 1.70 9.27
CA ILE A 262 17.74 1.30 10.45
C ILE A 262 18.48 1.59 11.77
N ARG A 263 19.78 1.27 11.86
CA ARG A 263 20.54 1.39 13.11
C ARG A 263 20.71 2.82 13.62
N LYS A 264 20.51 3.82 12.76
CA LYS A 264 20.62 5.25 13.12
C LYS A 264 19.25 5.92 13.34
N LEU A 265 18.19 5.33 12.80
CA LEU A 265 16.85 5.88 12.78
C LEU A 265 16.08 5.57 14.08
N GLU A 266 15.43 6.56 14.69
CA GLU A 266 14.48 6.33 15.78
C GLU A 266 13.20 5.72 15.20
N THR A 267 13.14 4.38 15.20
CA THR A 267 11.96 3.65 14.71
C THR A 267 10.83 3.74 15.74
N ILE A 268 9.70 4.30 15.32
CA ILE A 268 8.47 4.35 16.09
C ILE A 268 7.61 3.15 15.67
N ASP A 269 7.51 2.17 16.57
CA ASP A 269 6.65 1.00 16.39
C ASP A 269 5.21 1.37 16.79
N PHE A 270 4.54 2.19 15.95
CA PHE A 270 3.24 2.82 16.25
C PHE A 270 2.10 1.85 16.65
N TRP A 271 2.26 0.55 16.36
CA TRP A 271 1.34 -0.50 16.76
C TRP A 271 1.49 -0.96 18.22
N LYS A 272 2.57 -0.56 18.89
CA LYS A 272 2.77 -0.84 20.32
C LYS A 272 2.06 0.23 21.17
N PRO A 273 1.36 -0.14 22.26
CA PRO A 273 0.56 0.78 23.07
C PRO A 273 1.27 2.05 23.54
N ASN A 274 2.55 1.96 23.89
CA ASN A 274 3.32 3.07 24.48
C ASN A 274 4.05 3.93 23.43
N GLU A 275 4.05 3.52 22.16
CA GLU A 275 4.82 4.20 21.10
C GLU A 275 4.00 5.29 20.42
N LYS A 276 2.66 5.27 20.53
CA LYS A 276 1.78 6.29 19.93
C LYS A 276 2.05 7.70 20.44
N GLU A 277 2.46 7.86 21.71
CA GLU A 277 2.82 9.17 22.24
C GLU A 277 4.06 9.76 21.56
N LYS A 278 4.95 8.92 21.01
CA LYS A 278 6.12 9.40 20.25
C LYS A 278 5.73 10.08 18.94
N LEU A 279 4.54 9.80 18.40
CA LEU A 279 4.01 10.48 17.21
C LEU A 279 3.63 11.94 17.49
N ARG A 280 3.46 12.35 18.75
CA ARG A 280 2.99 13.70 19.14
C ARG A 280 4.13 14.72 19.28
N LYS A 281 5.26 14.49 18.62
CA LYS A 281 6.44 15.36 18.66
C LYS A 281 6.37 16.41 17.54
N VAL A 282 6.72 17.67 17.86
CA VAL A 282 6.83 18.77 16.87
C VAL A 282 7.84 18.46 15.77
N GLY A 283 8.93 17.77 16.11
CA GLY A 283 9.98 17.41 15.14
C GLY A 283 9.55 16.43 14.05
N LEU A 284 8.37 15.81 14.18
CA LEU A 284 7.80 14.94 13.15
C LEU A 284 6.92 15.70 12.15
N ILE A 285 6.64 17.00 12.36
CA ILE A 285 5.78 17.78 11.47
C ILE A 285 6.53 18.06 10.16
N TYR A 286 6.09 17.42 9.09
CA TYR A 286 6.53 17.69 7.74
C TYR A 286 5.75 18.87 7.16
N GLN A 287 6.47 19.82 6.55
CA GLN A 287 5.90 20.91 5.79
C GLN A 287 6.34 20.73 4.33
N PRO A 288 5.42 20.43 3.41
CA PRO A 288 5.73 20.41 1.98
C PRO A 288 6.32 21.76 1.57
N GLN A 289 7.38 21.74 0.76
CA GLN A 289 7.97 22.94 0.15
C GLN A 289 7.26 23.28 -1.16
#